data_AF-A0A7C5JLI1-F1
#
_entry.id   AF-A0A7C5JLI1-F1
#
_cell.length_a   1.000
_cell.length_b   1.000
_cell.length_c   1.000
_cell.angle_alpha   90.00
_cell.angle_beta   90.00
_cell.angle_gamma   90.00
#
_symmetry.space_group_name_H-M   'P 1'
#
loop_
_entity.id
_entity.type
_entity.pdbx_description
1 polymer ?
#
loop_
_entity_poly.entity_id
_entity_poly.type
_entity_poly.pdbx_seq_one_letter_code
_entity_poly.pdbx_strand_id
1 'polypeptide(L)'
;MGTFKVTNKINQWWWPLVMGIIMIIFSFYLMFMPLPAFVGISIFFASLIFASGIIHIIFSLTNRKIMEDWGWYLAMGIFEILVGLAMIFQPGLAMTTVIIFTGFWLMFRGIMGISLAWEMKKIGIKNWGWSMFWSILTLIFSWIILINPVVGILGVVVLTAIPILFLGILAVMLSFVFKSLFI
;
A
#
# COMPACT_ATOMS: atom_id res chain seq x y z
N MET A 1 15.38 6.51 -40.91
CA MET A 1 14.18 6.74 -40.08
C MET A 1 13.49 5.39 -39.92
N GLY A 2 13.88 4.62 -38.89
CA GLY A 2 13.41 3.24 -38.68
C GLY A 2 12.01 3.26 -38.08
N THR A 3 11.02 2.79 -38.83
CA THR A 3 9.65 2.61 -38.33
C THR A 3 9.62 1.39 -37.44
N PHE A 4 9.40 1.59 -36.14
CA PHE A 4 9.06 0.52 -35.21
C PHE A 4 7.71 -0.05 -35.64
N LYS A 5 7.71 -1.10 -36.47
CA LYS A 5 6.53 -1.93 -36.70
C LYS A 5 6.27 -2.72 -35.42
N VAL A 6 5.25 -2.32 -34.67
CA VAL A 6 4.71 -3.11 -33.56
C VAL A 6 4.02 -4.34 -34.16
N THR A 7 4.79 -5.39 -34.45
CA THR A 7 4.33 -6.62 -35.08
C THR A 7 3.91 -7.66 -34.04
N ASN A 8 3.10 -7.27 -33.06
CA ASN A 8 2.40 -8.22 -32.19
C ASN A 8 1.01 -7.66 -31.85
N LYS A 9 -0.02 -8.27 -32.44
CA LYS A 9 -1.42 -8.10 -31.99
C LYS A 9 -1.49 -8.72 -30.59
N ILE A 10 -1.36 -7.93 -29.53
CA ILE A 10 -1.42 -8.42 -28.15
C ILE A 10 -2.88 -8.81 -27.84
N ASN A 11 -3.35 -9.99 -28.26
CA ASN A 11 -4.71 -10.50 -28.04
C ASN A 11 -5.01 -10.86 -26.56
N GLN A 12 -4.44 -10.11 -25.62
CA GLN A 12 -4.55 -10.32 -24.18
C GLN A 12 -5.58 -9.38 -23.55
N TRP A 13 -6.55 -8.85 -24.32
CA TRP A 13 -7.64 -8.00 -23.80
C TRP A 13 -8.43 -8.69 -22.67
N TRP A 14 -8.49 -10.02 -22.68
CA TRP A 14 -9.15 -10.82 -21.66
C TRP A 14 -8.41 -10.82 -20.32
N TRP A 15 -7.09 -10.60 -20.31
CA TRP A 15 -6.28 -10.67 -19.09
C TRP A 15 -6.60 -9.54 -18.09
N PRO A 16 -6.64 -8.24 -18.50
CA PRO A 16 -7.11 -7.17 -17.61
C PRO A 16 -8.57 -7.32 -17.18
N LEU A 17 -9.44 -7.91 -18.02
CA LEU A 17 -10.84 -8.14 -17.68
C LEU A 17 -10.96 -9.12 -16.51
N VAL A 18 -10.30 -10.28 -16.62
CA VAL A 18 -10.32 -11.32 -15.58
C VAL A 18 -9.72 -10.78 -14.28
N MET A 19 -8.56 -10.12 -14.36
CA MET A 19 -7.94 -9.51 -13.17
C MET A 19 -8.83 -8.45 -12.54
N GLY A 20 -9.46 -7.58 -13.35
CA GLY A 20 -10.36 -6.56 -12.86
C GLY A 20 -11.56 -7.12 -12.11
N ILE A 21 -12.20 -8.17 -12.65
CA ILE A 21 -13.31 -8.86 -11.98
C ILE A 21 -12.87 -9.50 -10.66
N ILE A 22 -11.71 -10.19 -10.65
CA ILE A 22 -11.15 -10.80 -9.44
C ILE A 22 -10.89 -9.73 -8.37
N MET A 23 -10.29 -8.60 -8.74
CA MET A 23 -9.99 -7.51 -7.82
C MET A 23 -11.26 -6.89 -7.23
N ILE A 24 -12.31 -6.69 -8.05
CA ILE A 24 -13.60 -6.17 -7.58
C ILE A 24 -14.21 -7.13 -6.55
N ILE A 25 -14.32 -8.42 -6.87
CA ILE A 25 -14.87 -9.43 -5.97
C ILE A 25 -14.06 -9.50 -4.67
N PHE A 26 -12.73 -9.51 -4.78
CA PHE A 26 -11.82 -9.54 -3.65
C PHE A 26 -11.98 -8.30 -2.76
N SER A 27 -12.11 -7.11 -3.34
CA SER A 27 -12.36 -5.90 -2.57
C SER A 27 -13.67 -5.97 -1.78
N PHE A 28 -14.75 -6.46 -2.39
CA PHE A 28 -16.01 -6.64 -1.66
C PHE A 28 -15.86 -7.64 -0.53
N TYR A 29 -15.18 -8.77 -0.78
CA TYR A 29 -14.88 -9.75 0.25
C TYR A 29 -14.15 -9.13 1.46
N LEU A 30 -13.13 -8.30 1.21
CA LEU A 30 -12.41 -7.60 2.29
C LEU A 30 -13.35 -6.72 3.13
N MET A 31 -14.28 -6.00 2.49
CA MET A 31 -15.19 -5.08 3.18
C MET A 31 -16.30 -5.80 3.97
N PHE A 32 -16.80 -6.94 3.48
CA PHE A 32 -17.83 -7.71 4.18
C PHE A 32 -17.28 -8.50 5.36
N MET A 33 -16.00 -8.89 5.33
CA MET A 33 -15.35 -9.66 6.39
C MET A 33 -14.08 -8.94 6.89
N PRO A 34 -14.23 -7.79 7.57
CA PRO A 34 -13.09 -6.93 7.91
C PRO A 34 -12.10 -7.59 8.86
N LEU A 35 -12.56 -8.41 9.80
CA LEU A 35 -11.65 -9.05 10.76
C LEU A 35 -10.76 -10.12 10.11
N PRO A 36 -11.29 -11.14 9.38
CA PRO A 36 -10.46 -12.08 8.63
C PRO A 36 -9.57 -11.39 7.59
N ALA A 37 -10.10 -10.39 6.88
CA ALA A 37 -9.34 -9.59 5.91
C ALA A 37 -8.12 -8.94 6.57
N PHE A 38 -8.32 -8.31 7.72
CA PHE A 38 -7.26 -7.64 8.44
C PHE A 38 -6.19 -8.59 9.00
N VAL A 39 -6.59 -9.78 9.46
CA VAL A 39 -5.64 -10.84 9.84
C VAL A 39 -4.79 -11.26 8.64
N GLY A 40 -5.40 -11.46 7.48
CA GLY A 40 -4.68 -11.77 6.23
C GLY A 40 -3.67 -10.69 5.84
N ILE A 41 -4.07 -9.42 5.89
CA ILE A 41 -3.19 -8.27 5.66
C ILE A 41 -2.02 -8.26 6.66
N SER A 42 -2.29 -8.57 7.93
CA SER A 42 -1.28 -8.57 8.99
C SER A 42 -0.26 -9.69 8.82
N ILE A 43 -0.70 -10.90 8.45
CA ILE A 43 0.20 -12.02 8.15
C ILE A 43 1.04 -11.72 6.90
N PHE A 44 0.43 -11.12 5.87
CA PHE A 44 1.16 -10.68 4.68
C PHE A 44 2.21 -9.60 5.04
N PHE A 45 1.86 -8.64 5.89
CA PHE A 45 2.82 -7.65 6.38
C PHE A 45 3.98 -8.30 7.14
N ALA A 46 3.69 -9.26 8.02
CA ALA A 46 4.70 -10.00 8.78
C ALA A 46 5.67 -10.78 7.86
N SER A 47 5.14 -11.41 6.80
CA SER A 47 5.97 -12.12 5.82
C SER A 47 6.85 -11.17 5.00
N LEU A 48 6.37 -9.96 4.70
CA LEU A 48 7.18 -8.91 4.08
C LEU A 48 8.32 -8.45 4.97
N ILE A 49 8.07 -8.22 6.27
CA ILE A 49 9.13 -7.84 7.23
C ILE A 49 10.17 -8.96 7.34
N PHE A 50 9.73 -10.21 7.43
CA PHE A 50 10.64 -11.36 7.43
C PHE A 50 11.47 -11.46 6.15
N ALA A 51 10.85 -11.32 4.98
CA ALA A 51 11.54 -11.35 3.69
C ALA A 51 12.52 -10.18 3.53
N SER A 52 12.14 -8.98 4.01
CA SER A 52 13.02 -7.81 4.07
C SER A 52 14.28 -8.11 4.88
N GLY A 53 14.12 -8.74 6.05
CA GLY A 53 15.26 -9.11 6.88
C GLY A 53 16.25 -10.05 6.17
N ILE A 54 15.73 -11.03 5.43
CA ILE A 54 16.57 -11.91 4.59
C ILE A 54 17.32 -11.11 3.53
N ILE A 55 16.63 -10.22 2.83
CA ILE A 55 17.22 -9.37 1.78
C ILE A 55 18.32 -8.48 2.38
N HIS A 56 18.08 -7.83 3.52
CA HIS A 56 19.07 -6.99 4.19
C HIS A 56 20.31 -7.76 4.64
N ILE A 57 20.15 -9.00 5.14
CA ILE A 57 21.27 -9.87 5.47
C ILE A 57 22.07 -10.22 4.21
N ILE A 58 21.41 -10.68 3.14
CA ILE A 58 22.08 -11.04 1.88
C ILE A 58 22.82 -9.82 1.30
N PHE A 59 22.17 -8.66 1.30
CA PHE A 59 22.72 -7.41 0.80
C PHE A 59 23.95 -6.98 1.60
N SER A 60 23.88 -7.02 2.94
CA SER A 60 25.00 -6.71 3.83
C SER A 60 26.19 -7.64 3.58
N LEU A 61 25.96 -8.95 3.53
CA LEU A 61 27.03 -9.94 3.35
C LEU A 61 27.69 -9.84 1.97
N THR A 62 26.92 -9.52 0.94
CA THR A 62 27.43 -9.35 -0.43
C THR A 62 28.28 -8.10 -0.58
N ASN A 63 27.87 -7.00 0.06
CA ASN A 63 28.51 -5.69 -0.09
C ASN A 63 29.46 -5.31 1.06
N ARG A 64 29.73 -6.22 2.00
CA ARG A 64 30.56 -5.97 3.21
C ARG A 64 31.97 -5.41 2.95
N LYS A 65 32.51 -5.61 1.75
CA LYS A 65 33.85 -5.12 1.37
C LYS A 65 33.82 -3.74 0.72
N ILE A 66 32.64 -3.29 0.30
CA ILE A 66 32.42 -2.06 -0.46
C ILE A 66 31.72 -1.01 0.42
N MET A 67 30.83 -1.45 1.32
CA MET A 67 30.13 -0.57 2.26
C MET A 67 30.83 -0.53 3.61
N GLU A 68 31.07 0.67 4.13
CA GLU A 68 31.57 0.88 5.49
C GLU A 68 30.50 0.53 6.55
N ASP A 69 29.23 0.83 6.28
CA ASP A 69 28.11 0.62 7.20
C ASP A 69 27.44 -0.76 7.12
N TRP A 70 28.10 -1.77 6.54
CA TRP A 70 27.51 -3.09 6.32
C TRP A 70 26.97 -3.74 7.60
N GLY A 71 27.62 -3.48 8.74
CA GLY A 71 27.23 -4.02 10.05
C GLY A 71 25.84 -3.53 10.51
N TRP A 72 25.46 -2.30 10.18
CA TRP A 72 24.14 -1.75 10.49
C TRP A 72 23.03 -2.45 9.70
N TYR A 73 23.27 -2.70 8.41
CA TYR A 73 22.34 -3.46 7.58
C TYR A 73 22.20 -4.92 8.04
N LEU A 74 23.29 -5.54 8.51
CA LEU A 74 23.22 -6.88 9.08
C LEU A 74 22.39 -6.90 10.36
N ALA A 75 22.64 -5.96 11.28
CA ALA A 75 21.89 -5.85 12.52
C ALA A 75 20.40 -5.58 12.26
N MET A 76 20.08 -4.70 11.31
CA MET A 76 18.71 -4.41 10.88
C MET A 76 18.04 -5.66 10.30
N GLY A 77 18.73 -6.40 9.42
CA GLY A 77 18.18 -7.61 8.83
C GLY A 77 17.92 -8.71 9.86
N ILE A 78 18.81 -8.90 10.83
CA ILE A 78 18.59 -9.84 11.95
C ILE A 78 17.39 -9.39 12.79
N PHE A 79 17.29 -8.11 13.12
CA PHE A 79 16.16 -7.56 13.87
C PHE A 79 14.83 -7.80 13.12
N GLU A 80 14.78 -7.51 11.82
CA GLU A 80 13.60 -7.73 10.99
C GLU A 80 13.20 -9.21 10.90
N ILE A 81 14.16 -10.13 10.80
CA ILE A 81 13.87 -11.58 10.84
C ILE A 81 13.22 -11.95 12.18
N LEU A 82 13.78 -11.50 13.30
CA LEU A 82 13.27 -11.83 14.63
C LEU A 82 11.87 -11.26 14.85
N VAL A 83 11.65 -10.00 14.48
CA VAL A 83 10.34 -9.34 14.57
C VAL A 83 9.33 -10.00 13.63
N GLY A 84 9.72 -10.27 12.38
CA GLY A 84 8.86 -10.92 11.39
C GLY A 84 8.43 -12.32 11.83
N LEU A 85 9.35 -13.12 12.39
CA LEU A 85 9.02 -14.42 12.97
C LEU A 85 8.07 -14.29 14.17
N ALA A 86 8.35 -13.37 15.09
CA ALA A 86 7.48 -13.14 16.25
C ALA A 86 6.05 -12.77 15.83
N MET A 87 5.92 -11.95 14.79
CA MET A 87 4.63 -11.57 14.20
C MET A 87 3.89 -12.73 13.52
N ILE A 88 4.62 -13.63 12.84
CA ILE A 88 4.04 -14.82 12.20
C ILE A 88 3.49 -15.79 13.27
N PHE A 89 4.24 -16.01 14.35
CA PHE A 89 3.80 -16.89 15.44
C PHE A 89 2.73 -16.26 16.34
N GLN A 90 2.73 -14.93 16.46
CA GLN A 90 1.74 -14.18 17.23
C GLN A 90 1.09 -13.10 16.35
N PRO A 91 0.03 -13.45 15.58
CA PRO A 91 -0.63 -12.53 14.66
C PRO A 91 -1.13 -11.22 15.30
N GLY A 92 -1.41 -11.23 16.62
CA GLY A 92 -1.78 -10.02 17.36
C GLY A 92 -0.70 -8.93 17.33
N LEU A 93 0.59 -9.29 17.33
CA LEU A 93 1.69 -8.32 17.19
C LEU A 93 1.70 -7.69 15.81
N ALA A 94 1.46 -8.50 14.77
CA ALA A 94 1.36 -8.03 13.39
C ALA A 94 0.21 -7.03 13.25
N MET A 95 -0.97 -7.39 13.77
CA MET A 95 -2.17 -6.55 13.77
C MET A 95 -1.94 -5.19 14.42
N THR A 96 -1.42 -5.17 15.65
CA THR A 96 -1.13 -3.91 16.36
C THR A 96 -0.10 -3.05 15.61
N THR A 97 0.94 -3.69 15.07
CA THR A 97 1.98 -2.96 14.33
C THR A 97 1.42 -2.34 13.04
N VAL A 98 0.58 -3.06 12.30
CA VAL A 98 -0.07 -2.54 11.09
C VAL A 98 -0.98 -1.35 11.43
N ILE A 99 -1.73 -1.40 12.52
CA ILE A 99 -2.57 -0.27 12.98
C ILE A 99 -1.71 0.94 13.31
N ILE A 100 -0.66 0.76 14.11
CA ILE A 100 0.24 1.84 14.52
C ILE A 100 0.91 2.45 13.28
N PHE A 101 1.51 1.62 12.44
CA PHE A 101 2.20 2.06 11.23
C PHE A 101 1.25 2.83 10.29
N THR A 102 0.04 2.30 10.06
CA THR A 102 -0.96 2.95 9.21
C THR A 102 -1.45 4.26 9.83
N GLY A 103 -1.68 4.30 11.13
CA GLY A 103 -2.08 5.50 11.86
C GLY A 103 -1.03 6.60 11.73
N PHE A 104 0.24 6.30 12.02
CA PHE A 104 1.34 7.25 11.85
C PHE A 104 1.52 7.69 10.39
N TRP A 105 1.45 6.76 9.44
CA TRP A 105 1.54 7.06 8.02
C TRP A 105 0.46 8.05 7.56
N LEU A 106 -0.80 7.84 7.98
CA LEU A 106 -1.88 8.79 7.73
C LEU A 106 -1.66 10.13 8.44
N MET A 107 -1.06 10.13 9.64
CA MET A 107 -0.75 11.36 10.37
C MET A 107 0.20 12.23 9.54
N PHE A 108 1.31 11.64 9.08
CA PHE A 108 2.27 12.31 8.20
C PHE A 108 1.60 12.77 6.90
N ARG A 109 0.72 11.95 6.31
CA ARG A 109 -0.02 12.31 5.10
C ARG A 109 -0.94 13.52 5.31
N GLY A 110 -1.63 13.58 6.45
CA GLY A 110 -2.45 14.74 6.83
C GLY A 110 -1.62 16.00 7.01
N ILE A 111 -0.48 15.91 7.71
CA ILE A 111 0.44 17.04 7.91
C ILE A 111 1.01 17.55 6.59
N MET A 112 1.46 16.64 5.72
CA MET A 112 1.95 16.99 4.38
C MET A 112 0.84 17.63 3.54
N GLY A 113 -0.39 17.09 3.59
CA GLY A 113 -1.54 17.64 2.88
C GLY A 113 -1.90 19.05 3.33
N ILE A 114 -1.83 19.33 4.63
CA ILE A 114 -2.01 20.68 5.19
C ILE A 114 -0.93 21.63 4.64
N SER A 115 0.32 21.18 4.60
CA SER A 115 1.45 21.97 4.09
C SER A 115 1.26 22.30 2.60
N LEU A 116 0.85 21.31 1.79
CA LEU A 116 0.54 21.48 0.37
C LEU A 116 -0.65 22.42 0.15
N ALA A 117 -1.72 22.30 0.94
CA ALA A 117 -2.86 23.21 0.85
C ALA A 117 -2.48 24.65 1.16
N TRP A 118 -1.55 24.85 2.10
CA TRP A 118 -1.00 26.16 2.42
C TRP A 118 -0.17 26.74 1.27
N GLU A 119 0.64 25.91 0.60
CA GLU A 119 1.37 26.31 -0.60
C GLU A 119 0.41 26.69 -1.73
N MET A 120 -0.66 25.91 -1.98
CA MET A 120 -1.70 26.23 -2.96
C MET A 120 -2.34 27.60 -2.70
N LYS A 121 -2.57 27.94 -1.43
CA LYS A 121 -3.06 29.27 -1.04
C LYS A 121 -2.07 30.37 -1.40
N LYS A 122 -0.77 30.17 -1.15
CA LYS A 122 0.28 31.15 -1.47
C LYS A 122 0.39 31.43 -2.98
N ILE A 123 0.23 30.41 -3.81
CA ILE A 123 0.30 30.52 -5.28
C ILE A 123 -1.03 30.91 -5.94
N GLY A 124 -2.07 31.24 -5.16
CA GLY A 124 -3.34 31.77 -5.66
C GLY A 124 -4.31 30.74 -6.23
N ILE A 125 -4.13 29.43 -5.97
CA ILE A 125 -5.07 28.39 -6.42
C ILE A 125 -6.36 28.50 -5.60
N LYS A 126 -7.50 28.77 -6.25
CA LYS A 126 -8.80 29.00 -5.58
C LYS A 126 -9.30 27.82 -4.73
N ASN A 127 -8.95 26.58 -5.05
CA ASN A 127 -9.48 25.38 -4.37
C ASN A 127 -8.67 24.92 -3.14
N TRP A 128 -7.73 25.73 -2.65
CA TRP A 128 -6.86 25.38 -1.52
C TRP A 128 -7.64 24.95 -0.26
N GLY A 129 -8.78 25.59 0.02
CA GLY A 129 -9.58 25.32 1.21
C GLY A 129 -10.15 23.90 1.25
N TRP A 130 -10.49 23.33 0.09
CA TRP A 130 -10.99 21.95 0.00
C TRP A 130 -9.90 20.94 0.31
N SER A 131 -8.68 21.16 -0.22
CA SER A 131 -7.52 20.32 0.08
C SER A 131 -7.13 20.39 1.56
N MET A 132 -7.21 21.58 2.18
CA MET A 132 -6.96 21.77 3.60
C MET A 132 -7.94 20.95 4.45
N PHE A 133 -9.24 21.01 4.12
CA PHE A 133 -10.29 20.29 4.84
C PHE A 133 -10.06 18.76 4.83
N TRP A 134 -9.80 18.17 3.67
CA TRP A 134 -9.52 16.73 3.56
C TRP A 134 -8.27 16.31 4.34
N SER A 135 -7.26 17.18 4.40
CA SER A 135 -6.02 16.91 5.11
C SER A 135 -6.20 16.94 6.62
N ILE A 136 -6.97 17.91 7.13
CA ILE A 136 -7.36 17.98 8.54
C ILE A 136 -8.22 16.76 8.93
N LEU A 137 -9.19 16.38 8.08
CA LEU A 137 -10.02 15.21 8.33
C LEU A 137 -9.18 13.92 8.39
N THR A 138 -8.20 13.78 7.49
CA THR A 138 -7.25 12.66 7.49
C THR A 138 -6.44 12.63 8.78
N LEU A 139 -5.98 13.79 9.26
CA LEU A 139 -5.22 13.90 10.50
C LEU A 139 -6.05 13.47 11.73
N ILE A 140 -7.31 13.89 11.79
CA ILE A 140 -8.24 13.49 12.85
C ILE A 140 -8.49 11.97 12.78
N PHE A 141 -8.73 11.43 11.59
CA PHE A 141 -8.99 10.00 11.40
C PHE A 141 -7.79 9.14 11.78
N SER A 142 -6.58 9.58 11.43
CA SER A 142 -5.32 8.98 11.87
C SER A 142 -5.23 8.91 13.40
N TRP A 143 -5.55 10.01 14.09
CA TRP A 143 -5.51 10.05 15.54
C TRP A 143 -6.52 9.09 16.18
N ILE A 144 -7.73 8.99 15.63
CA ILE A 144 -8.76 8.04 16.07
C ILE A 144 -8.29 6.59 15.89
N ILE A 145 -7.65 6.26 14.76
CA ILE A 145 -7.08 4.93 14.48
C ILE A 145 -6.07 4.53 15.57
N LEU A 146 -5.21 5.46 16.01
CA LEU A 146 -4.18 5.18 17.00
C LEU A 146 -4.74 4.92 18.40
N ILE A 147 -5.86 5.58 18.75
CA ILE A 147 -6.49 5.42 20.07
C ILE A 147 -7.45 4.24 20.11
N ASN A 148 -8.15 3.97 19.01
CA ASN A 148 -9.17 2.94 18.95
C ASN A 148 -8.79 1.81 17.96
N PRO A 149 -8.35 0.65 18.46
CA PRO A 149 -7.97 -0.48 17.62
C PRO A 149 -9.07 -0.98 16.68
N VAL A 150 -10.35 -0.88 17.07
CA VAL A 150 -11.47 -1.32 16.23
C VAL A 150 -11.60 -0.43 15.00
N VAL A 151 -11.45 0.89 15.18
CA VAL A 151 -11.41 1.84 14.06
C VAL A 151 -10.15 1.63 13.23
N GLY A 152 -9.03 1.25 13.85
CA GLY A 152 -7.80 0.87 13.15
C GLY A 152 -7.99 -0.31 12.20
N ILE A 153 -8.65 -1.38 12.64
CA ILE A 153 -8.96 -2.54 11.80
C ILE A 153 -9.79 -2.12 10.59
N LEU A 154 -10.91 -1.43 10.82
CA LEU A 154 -11.78 -0.97 9.75
C LEU A 154 -11.08 0.01 8.81
N GLY A 155 -10.30 0.94 9.36
CA GLY A 155 -9.52 1.91 8.63
C GLY A 155 -8.54 1.25 7.67
N VAL A 156 -7.73 0.30 8.14
CA VAL A 156 -6.77 -0.43 7.30
C VAL A 156 -7.48 -1.23 6.21
N VAL A 157 -8.58 -1.91 6.54
CA VAL A 157 -9.36 -2.67 5.55
C VAL A 157 -9.94 -1.76 4.48
N VAL A 158 -10.52 -0.62 4.85
CA VAL A 158 -11.07 0.33 3.88
C VAL A 158 -9.97 0.97 3.03
N LEU A 159 -8.83 1.34 3.64
CA LEU A 159 -7.68 1.92 2.95
C LEU A 159 -7.04 0.96 1.95
N THR A 160 -7.17 -0.34 2.16
CA THR A 160 -6.67 -1.37 1.24
C THR A 160 -7.71 -1.78 0.20
N ALA A 161 -8.97 -1.98 0.60
CA ALA A 161 -10.04 -2.40 -0.28
C ALA A 161 -10.39 -1.33 -1.33
N ILE A 162 -10.55 -0.07 -0.94
CA ILE A 162 -10.99 0.99 -1.87
C ILE A 162 -10.03 1.17 -3.07
N PRO A 163 -8.70 1.26 -2.89
CA PRO A 163 -7.78 1.27 -4.01
C PRO A 163 -7.85 0.02 -4.89
N ILE A 164 -8.01 -1.17 -4.29
CA ILE A 164 -8.16 -2.43 -5.04
C ILE A 164 -9.43 -2.40 -5.89
N LEU A 165 -10.55 -1.92 -5.33
CA LEU A 165 -11.81 -1.75 -6.06
C LEU A 165 -11.62 -0.84 -7.27
N PHE A 166 -10.99 0.31 -7.05
CA PHE A 166 -10.75 1.31 -8.10
C PHE A 166 -9.83 0.75 -9.20
N LEU A 167 -8.74 0.07 -8.82
CA LEU A 167 -7.86 -0.61 -9.76
C LEU A 167 -8.59 -1.71 -10.54
N GLY A 168 -9.50 -2.44 -9.89
CA GLY A 168 -10.33 -3.45 -10.55
C GLY A 168 -11.25 -2.84 -11.60
N ILE A 169 -11.92 -1.73 -11.28
CA ILE A 169 -12.75 -0.97 -12.24
C ILE A 169 -11.90 -0.47 -13.42
N LEU A 170 -10.73 0.11 -13.15
CA LEU A 170 -9.82 0.57 -14.20
C LEU A 170 -9.33 -0.57 -15.10
N ALA A 171 -9.02 -1.74 -14.54
CA ALA A 171 -8.61 -2.91 -15.30
C ALA A 171 -9.72 -3.42 -16.23
N VAL A 172 -10.97 -3.42 -15.75
CA VAL A 172 -12.15 -3.72 -16.58
C VAL A 172 -12.28 -2.68 -17.70
N MET A 173 -12.16 -1.39 -17.42
CA MET A 173 -12.22 -0.34 -18.44
C MET A 173 -11.11 -0.51 -19.49
N LEU A 174 -9.88 -0.79 -19.06
CA LEU A 174 -8.73 -1.00 -19.95
C LEU A 174 -8.93 -2.20 -20.88
N SER A 175 -9.60 -3.25 -20.40
CA SER A 175 -9.92 -4.42 -21.22
C SER A 175 -10.78 -4.07 -22.44
N PHE A 176 -11.75 -3.16 -22.27
CA PHE A 176 -12.59 -2.70 -23.37
C PHE A 176 -11.83 -1.81 -24.34
N VAL A 177 -10.90 -0.99 -23.83
CA VAL A 177 -10.01 -0.19 -24.67
C VAL A 177 -9.14 -1.11 -25.53
N PHE A 178 -8.49 -2.13 -24.93
CA PHE A 178 -7.73 -3.10 -25.70
C PHE A 178 -8.60 -3.84 -26.71
N LYS A 179 -9.80 -4.29 -26.31
CA LYS A 179 -10.75 -4.92 -27.23
C LYS A 179 -11.09 -4.02 -28.43
N SER A 180 -11.27 -2.72 -28.21
CA SER A 180 -11.58 -1.75 -29.27
C SER A 180 -10.43 -1.50 -30.24
N LEU A 181 -9.17 -1.63 -29.80
CA LEU A 181 -7.98 -1.50 -30.67
C LEU A 181 -7.77 -2.70 -31.61
N PHE A 182 -8.54 -3.78 -31.43
CA PHE A 182 -8.51 -4.96 -32.30
C PHE A 182 -9.56 -4.93 -33.42
N ILE A 183 -10.57 -4.05 -33.32
CA ILE A 183 -11.66 -3.87 -34.29
C ILE A 183 -11.24 -2.79 -35.28
#